data_AF-A0A3D1FZ24-F1
#
_entry.id   AF-A0A3D1FZ24-F1
#
_cell.length_a   1.000
_cell.length_b   1.000
_cell.length_c   1.000
_cell.angle_alpha   90.00
_cell.angle_beta   90.00
_cell.angle_gamma   90.00
#
_symmetry.space_group_name_H-M   'P 1'
#
loop_
_entity.id
_entity.type
_entity.pdbx_description
1 polymer ?
#
loop_
_entity_poly.entity_id
_entity_poly.type
_entity_poly.pdbx_seq_one_letter_code
_entity_poly.pdbx_strand_id
1 'polypeptide(L)' 'MPARKRMIITGVSSGIGLAVADEALRLGWHVEGIGRNAPTLLTEHSRCAFTRCDLSDRASLKGLSLV' A
#
# COMPACT_ATOMS: atom_id res chain seq x y z
N MET A 1 8.84 23.25 1.36
CA MET A 1 8.60 21.95 0.68
C MET A 1 7.14 21.58 0.91
N PRO A 2 6.30 21.46 -0.13
CA PRO A 2 4.91 21.03 0.06
C PRO A 2 4.86 19.62 0.69
N ALA A 3 3.88 19.38 1.55
CA ALA A 3 3.72 18.08 2.21
C ALA A 3 3.50 16.96 1.16
N ARG A 4 4.25 15.87 1.29
CA ARG A 4 4.15 14.69 0.41
C ARG A 4 2.81 14.00 0.68
N LYS A 5 1.96 13.88 -0.33
CA LYS A 5 0.68 13.15 -0.21
C LYS A 5 0.95 11.65 -0.09
N ARG A 6 0.40 11.02 0.96
CA ARG A 6 0.52 9.58 1.24
C ARG A 6 -0.85 8.94 1.29
N MET A 7 -0.95 7.70 0.82
CA MET A 7 -2.16 6.89 0.85
C MET A 7 -1.83 5.51 1.38
N ILE A 8 -2.59 5.05 2.38
CA ILE A 8 -2.53 3.68 2.89
C ILE A 8 -3.69 2.92 2.24
N ILE A 9 -3.39 1.79 1.61
CA ILE A 9 -4.39 0.98 0.90
C ILE A 9 -4.37 -0.44 1.44
N THR A 10 -5.47 -0.88 2.03
CA THR A 10 -5.68 -2.27 2.40
C THR A 10 -6.30 -3.07 1.25
N GLY A 11 -6.08 -4.39 1.23
CA GLY A 11 -6.59 -5.22 0.13
C GLY A 11 -5.95 -4.89 -1.22
N VAL A 12 -4.71 -4.38 -1.20
CA VAL A 12 -4.03 -3.82 -2.38
C VAL A 12 -3.60 -4.86 -3.42
N SER A 13 -3.64 -6.15 -3.06
CA SER A 13 -3.08 -7.24 -3.87
C SER A 13 -3.76 -7.44 -5.23
N SER A 14 -5.01 -6.99 -5.40
CA SER A 14 -5.80 -7.20 -6.63
C SER A 14 -7.04 -6.29 -6.69
N GLY A 15 -7.71 -6.27 -7.85
CA GLY A 15 -9.03 -5.64 -7.99
C GLY A 15 -9.01 -4.14 -7.67
N ILE A 16 -9.99 -3.69 -6.89
CA ILE A 16 -10.19 -2.26 -6.58
C ILE A 16 -8.97 -1.67 -5.86
N GLY A 17 -8.41 -2.37 -4.87
CA GLY A 17 -7.25 -1.87 -4.13
C GLY A 17 -6.04 -1.63 -5.03
N LEU A 18 -5.79 -2.55 -5.98
CA LEU A 18 -4.72 -2.41 -6.96
C LEU A 18 -4.99 -1.25 -7.93
N ALA A 19 -6.22 -1.11 -8.44
CA ALA A 19 -6.57 -0.01 -9.33
C ALA A 19 -6.45 1.36 -8.67
N VAL A 20 -6.83 1.47 -7.39
CA VAL A 20 -6.66 2.71 -6.60
C VAL A 20 -5.19 3.00 -6.36
N ALA A 21 -4.35 1.99 -6.09
CA ALA A 21 -2.91 2.17 -5.94
C ALA A 21 -2.27 2.73 -7.21
N ASP A 22 -2.61 2.16 -8.36
CA ASP A 22 -2.10 2.61 -9.67
C ASP A 22 -2.49 4.08 -9.94
N GLU A 23 -3.76 4.43 -9.75
CA GLU A 23 -4.24 5.80 -9.95
C GLU A 23 -3.58 6.79 -8.97
N ALA A 24 -3.42 6.42 -7.70
CA ALA A 24 -2.75 7.25 -6.72
C ALA A 24 -1.28 7.52 -7.10
N LEU A 25 -0.56 6.49 -7.57
CA LEU A 25 0.82 6.63 -8.07
C LEU A 25 0.90 7.53 -9.30
N ARG A 26 -0.06 7.42 -10.23
CA ARG A 26 -0.20 8.28 -11.42
C ARG A 26 -0.42 9.74 -11.05
N LEU A 27 -1.19 10.00 -9.98
CA LEU A 27 -1.42 11.33 -9.42
C LEU A 27 -0.25 11.86 -8.56
N GLY A 28 0.86 11.11 -8.47
CA GLY A 28 2.07 11.53 -7.75
C GLY A 28 2.05 11.28 -6.25
N TRP A 29 1.11 10.48 -5.75
CA TRP A 29 1.06 10.10 -4.33
C TRP A 29 2.14 9.05 -4.02
N HIS A 30 2.44 8.92 -2.73
CA HIS A 30 3.14 7.76 -2.19
C HIS A 30 2.13 6.77 -1.66
N VAL A 31 2.27 5.50 -2.04
CA VAL A 31 1.32 4.45 -1.71
C VAL A 31 1.96 3.42 -0.79
N GLU A 32 1.33 3.18 0.35
CA GLU A 32 1.65 2.06 1.22
C GLU A 32 0.53 1.03 1.15
N GLY A 33 0.86 -0.08 0.49
CA GLY A 33 -0.07 -1.17 0.33
C GLY A 33 0.02 -2.19 1.46
N ILE A 34 -1.14 -2.64 1.93
CA ILE A 34 -1.26 -3.69 2.96
C ILE A 34 -2.10 -4.82 2.38
N GLY A 35 -1.60 -6.05 2.50
CA GLY A 35 -2.33 -7.23 2.08
C GLY A 35 -1.57 -8.51 2.31
N ARG A 36 -2.12 -9.63 1.80
CA ARG A 36 -1.51 -10.95 1.98
C ARG A 36 -0.43 -11.25 0.94
N ASN A 37 -0.56 -10.70 -0.26
CA ASN A 37 0.34 -10.89 -1.39
C ASN A 37 0.78 -9.53 -1.97
N ALA A 38 2.06 -9.37 -2.28
CA ALA A 38 2.56 -8.15 -2.89
C ALA A 38 2.20 -8.14 -4.39
N PRO A 39 1.49 -7.12 -4.91
CA PRO A 39 1.34 -6.93 -6.35
C PRO A 39 2.63 -6.34 -6.95
N THR A 40 2.96 -6.73 -8.19
CA THR A 40 4.16 -6.27 -8.92
C THR A 40 4.32 -4.74 -8.91
N LEU A 41 3.20 -4.01 -9.04
CA LEU A 41 3.17 -2.55 -8.99
C LEU A 41 3.88 -1.97 -7.75
N LEU A 42 3.64 -2.57 -6.57
CA LEU A 42 4.18 -2.09 -5.31
C LEU A 42 5.61 -2.56 -5.02
N THR A 43 6.14 -3.48 -5.82
CA THR A 43 7.53 -3.94 -5.71
C THR A 43 8.48 -3.23 -6.67
N GLU A 44 7.97 -2.58 -7.71
CA GLU A 44 8.79 -2.02 -8.79
C GLU A 44 8.80 -0.48 -8.83
N HIS A 45 7.80 0.19 -8.24
CA HIS A 45 7.67 1.64 -8.34
C HIS A 45 8.31 2.36 -7.12
N SER A 46 9.00 3.49 -7.35
CA SER A 46 9.83 4.16 -6.32
C SER A 46 9.05 4.92 -5.24
N ARG A 47 7.77 5.18 -5.49
CA ARG A 47 6.84 5.86 -4.55
C ARG A 47 5.91 4.88 -3.83
N CYS A 48 6.29 3.62 -3.68
CA CYS A 48 5.49 2.67 -2.95
C CYS A 48 6.27 1.76 -2.01
N ALA A 49 5.54 1.25 -1.03
CA ALA A 49 5.96 0.19 -0.16
C ALA A 49 4.81 -0.82 0.02
N PHE A 50 5.16 -2.05 0.37
CA PHE A 50 4.18 -3.08 0.69
C PHE A 50 4.50 -3.71 2.04
N THR A 51 3.48 -3.80 2.89
CA THR A 51 3.57 -4.52 4.16
C THR A 51 2.63 -5.72 4.13
N ARG A 52 3.20 -6.92 4.28
CA ARG A 52 2.41 -8.14 4.37
C ARG A 52 1.67 -8.18 5.70
N CYS A 53 0.34 -8.24 5.66
CA CYS A 53 -0.49 -8.37 6.83
C CYS A 53 -1.83 -9.03 6.47
N ASP A 54 -2.29 -9.96 7.31
CA ASP A 54 -3.68 -10.40 7.30
C ASP A 54 -4.45 -9.55 8.31
N LEU A 55 -5.40 -8.75 7.83
CA LEU A 55 -6.19 -7.85 8.67
C LEU A 55 -7.14 -8.59 9.64
N SER A 56 -7.41 -9.87 9.39
CA SER A 56 -8.16 -10.69 10.34
C SER A 56 -7.33 -11.10 11.56
N ASP A 57 -5.99 -11.04 11.46
CA ASP A 57 -5.07 -11.25 12.58
C ASP A 57 -4.82 -9.93 13.35
N ARG A 58 -5.61 -9.72 14.40
CA ARG A 58 -5.50 -8.54 15.27
C ARG A 58 -4.16 -8.43 16.01
N ALA A 59 -3.46 -9.55 16.24
CA ALA A 59 -2.15 -9.51 16.87
C ALA A 59 -1.10 -8.98 15.89
N SER A 60 -1.13 -9.45 14.64
CA SER A 60 -0.29 -8.93 13.55
C SER A 60 -0.52 -7.43 13.31
N LEU A 61 -1.78 -6.97 13.37
CA LEU A 61 -2.12 -5.56 13.16
C LEU A 61 -1.49 -4.59 14.17
N LYS A 62 -1.37 -4.98 15.44
CA LYS A 62 -0.81 -4.11 16.49
C LYS A 62 0.68 -3.82 16.30
N GLY A 63 1.39 -4.72 15.62
CA GLY A 63 2.82 -4.56 15.31
C GLY A 63 3.09 -3.95 13.94
N LEU A 64 2.06 -3.53 13.20
CA LEU A 64 2.20 -3.05 11.84
C LEU A 64 2.94 -1.70 11.83
N SER A 65 4.08 -1.67 11.14
CA SER A 65 4.83 -0.45 10.87
C SER A 65 4.69 -0.06 9.39
N LEU A 66 4.57 1.25 9.18
CA LEU A 66 4.30 1.92 7.91
C LEU A 66 5.45 2.91 7.66
N VAL A 67 5.87 3.05 6.40
CA VAL A 67 7.12 3.73 5.98
C VAL A 67 6.82 5.17 5.57
#